data_AF-A0A955BID6-F1
#
_entry.id   AF-A0A955BID6-F1
#
_cell.length_a   1.000
_cell.length_b   1.000
_cell.length_c   1.000
_cell.angle_alpha   90.00
_cell.angle_beta   90.00
_cell.angle_gamma   90.00
#
_symmetry.space_group_name_H-M   'P 1'
#
loop_
_entity.id
_entity.type
_entity.pdbx_description
1 polymer ?
#
loop_
_entity_poly.entity_id
_entity_poly.type
_entity_poly.pdbx_seq_one_letter_code
_entity_poly.pdbx_strand_id
1 'polypeptide(L)' 'MHIFFSVGEPSGDEHAAELIRELRRRRGDLRFSGFGGPRMEAAGCETLFTLT' A
#
# COMPACT_ATOMS: atom_id res chain seq x y z
N MET A 1 14.45 -2.47 -2.17
CA MET A 1 14.08 -1.12 -1.70
C MET A 1 12.77 -1.20 -0.92
N HIS A 2 12.53 -0.30 0.04
CA HIS A 2 11.30 -0.30 0.84
C HIS A 2 10.59 1.04 0.64
N ILE A 3 9.30 1.00 0.29
CA ILE A 3 8.43 2.17 0.12
C ILE A 3 7.43 2.21 1.27
N PHE A 4 7.29 3.38 1.88
CA PHE A 4 6.31 3.66 2.91
C PHE A 4 5.13 4.45 2.35
N PHE A 5 3.90 4.04 2.66
CA PHE A 5 2.68 4.76 2.31
C PHE A 5 2.03 5.39 3.55
N SER A 6 1.52 6.61 3.40
CA SER A 6 0.74 7.29 4.45
C SER A 6 -0.53 7.83 3.81
N VAL A 7 -1.66 7.25 4.18
CA VAL A 7 -2.94 7.58 3.57
C VAL A 7 -4.03 7.69 4.64
N GLY A 8 -4.77 8.79 4.61
CA GLY A 8 -5.73 9.16 5.66
C GLY A 8 -7.19 9.16 5.22
N GLU A 9 -7.49 8.71 4.01
CA GLU A 9 -8.85 8.64 3.49
C GLU A 9 -9.04 7.42 2.57
N PRO A 10 -10.27 6.85 2.47
CA PRO A 10 -10.53 5.64 1.68
C PRO A 10 -10.11 5.76 0.22
N SER A 11 -10.30 6.94 -0.38
CA SER A 11 -9.93 7.20 -1.77
C SER A 11 -8.43 6.95 -2.00
N GLY A 12 -7.58 7.37 -1.07
CA GLY A 12 -6.15 7.16 -1.15
C GLY A 12 -5.75 5.71 -0.89
N ASP A 13 -6.45 4.96 -0.02
CA ASP A 13 -6.23 3.51 0.15
C ASP A 13 -6.44 2.78 -1.19
N GLU A 14 -7.46 3.17 -1.96
CA GLU A 14 -7.69 2.60 -3.30
C GLU A 14 -6.53 2.90 -4.27
N HIS A 15 -6.10 4.17 -4.34
CA HIS A 15 -5.04 4.59 -5.25
C HIS A 15 -3.68 3.99 -4.87
N ALA A 16 -3.37 3.92 -3.58
CA ALA A 16 -2.15 3.30 -3.08
C ALA A 16 -2.14 1.80 -3.38
N ALA A 17 -3.26 1.10 -3.21
CA ALA A 17 -3.38 -0.32 -3.54
C ALA A 17 -3.09 -0.61 -5.03
N GLU A 18 -3.64 0.18 -5.95
CA GLU A 18 -3.35 0.04 -7.39
C GLU A 18 -1.88 0.30 -7.70
N LEU A 19 -1.28 1.32 -7.08
CA LEU A 19 0.14 1.61 -7.24
C LEU A 19 1.03 0.46 -6.72
N ILE A 20 0.69 -0.12 -5.57
CA ILE A 20 1.41 -1.28 -5.01
C ILE A 20 1.35 -2.47 -5.97
N ARG A 21 0.17 -2.78 -6.53
CA ARG A 21 -0.01 -3.88 -7.49
C ARG A 21 0.91 -3.71 -8.70
N GLU A 22 0.91 -2.52 -9.29
CA GLU A 22 1.72 -2.25 -10.47
C GLU A 22 3.23 -2.22 -10.16
N LEU A 23 3.62 -1.68 -9.01
CA LEU A 23 5.02 -1.70 -8.55
C LEU A 23 5.51 -3.14 -8.32
N ARG A 24 4.69 -4.01 -7.70
CA ARG A 24 5.02 -5.44 -7.54
C ARG A 24 5.16 -6.14 -8.88
N ARG A 25 4.28 -5.86 -9.84
CA ARG A 25 4.33 -6.45 -11.18
C ARG A 25 5.62 -6.10 -11.91
N ARG A 26 6.11 -4.87 -11.76
CA ARG A 26 7.36 -4.41 -12.39
C ARG A 26 8.60 -4.84 -11.62
N ARG A 27 8.54 -4.86 -10.29
CA ARG A 27 9.65 -5.16 -9.38
C ARG A 27 9.16 -5.92 -8.16
N GLY A 28 9.24 -7.24 -8.23
CA GLY A 28 8.79 -8.15 -7.16
C GLY A 28 9.65 -8.13 -5.89
N ASP A 29 10.82 -7.49 -5.91
CA ASP A 29 11.74 -7.34 -4.76
C ASP A 29 11.40 -6.15 -3.85
N LEU A 30 10.43 -5.33 -4.24
CA LEU A 30 9.98 -4.18 -3.44
C LEU A 30 9.20 -4.64 -2.20
N ARG A 31 9.49 -3.99 -1.08
CA ARG A 31 8.74 -4.12 0.17
C ARG A 31 7.88 -2.89 0.39
N PHE A 32 6.72 -3.08 0.99
CA PHE A 32 5.73 -2.03 1.22
C PHE A 32 5.22 -2.12 2.65
N SER A 33 5.20 -0.97 3.33
CA SER A 33 4.49 -0.83 4.61
C SER A 33 3.81 0.54 4.66
N GLY A 34 2.89 0.76 5.60
CA GLY A 34 2.28 2.08 5.70
C GLY A 34 1.15 2.22 6.69
N PHE A 35 0.57 3.42 6.69
CA PHE A 35 -0.72 3.69 7.30
C PHE A 35 -1.76 3.85 6.19
N GLY A 36 -2.87 3.14 6.31
CA GLY A 36 -3.89 3.06 5.26
C GLY A 36 -5.00 2.11 5.65
N GLY A 37 -5.49 1.34 4.67
CA GLY A 37 -6.68 0.52 4.82
C GLY A 37 -6.57 -0.88 4.23
N PRO A 38 -7.73 -1.58 4.17
CA PRO A 38 -7.80 -2.96 3.73
C PRO A 38 -7.40 -3.17 2.27
N ARG A 39 -7.47 -2.14 1.40
CA ARG A 39 -7.08 -2.31 0.00
C ARG A 39 -5.57 -2.37 -0.16
N MET A 40 -4.83 -1.55 0.58
CA MET A 40 -3.37 -1.63 0.63
C MET A 40 -2.89 -2.98 1.18
N GLU A 41 -3.55 -3.50 2.24
CA GLU A 41 -3.25 -4.84 2.78
C GLU A 41 -3.45 -5.92 1.71
N ALA A 42 -4.59 -5.89 1.01
CA ALA A 42 -4.88 -6.82 -0.07
C ALA A 42 -3.91 -6.71 -1.27
N ALA A 43 -3.27 -5.55 -1.47
CA ALA A 43 -2.21 -5.36 -2.46
C ALA A 43 -0.84 -5.88 -1.97
N GLY A 44 -0.74 -6.31 -0.71
CA GLY A 44 0.48 -6.84 -0.09
C GLY A 44 1.35 -5.76 0.56
N CYS A 45 0.74 -4.67 1.03
CA CYS A 45 1.35 -3.73 1.96
C CYS A 45 1.20 -4.22 3.39
N GLU A 46 2.25 -4.12 4.20
CA GLU A 46 2.16 -4.29 5.64
C GLU A 46 1.57 -3.01 6.27
N THR A 47 0.29 -3.05 6.63
CA THR A 47 -0.34 -1.93 7.33
C THR A 47 0.08 -1.93 8.80
N LEU A 48 0.79 -0.87 9.21
CA LEU A 48 1.29 -0.69 10.57
C LEU A 48 0.23 -0.03 11.48
N PHE A 49 -0.72 0.70 10.87
CA PHE A 49 -1.85 1.31 11.56
C PHE A 49 -3.00 1.56 10.57
N THR A 50 -4.22 1.19 10.95
CA THR A 50 -5.42 1.44 10.14
C THR A 50 -5.89 2.88 10.31
N LEU A 51 -5.97 3.62 9.20
CA LEU A 51 -6.43 5.02 9.17
C LEU A 51 -7.73 5.21 8.38
N THR A 52 -8.19 4.21 7.63
CA THR A 52 -9.29 4.33 6.67
C THR A 52 -10.25 3.15 6.75
#